data_AF-A0A9P4TEQ8-F1
#
_entry.id   AF-A0A9P4TEQ8-F1
#
_cell.length_a   1.000
_cell.length_b   1.000
_cell.length_c   1.000
_cell.angle_alpha   90.00
_cell.angle_beta   90.00
_cell.angle_gamma   90.00
#
_symmetry.space_group_name_H-M   'P 1'
#
loop_
_entity.id
_entity.type
_entity.pdbx_description
1 polymer ?
#
loop_
_entity_poly.entity_id
_entity_poly.type
_entity_poly.pdbx_seq_one_letter_code
_entity_poly.pdbx_strand_id
1 'polypeptide(L)'
;MHLSSFRPVFRPFGAVASLFRTPTTQCTATRIPASTSSFSSTARLEKRAKKGPGKDPRITNIRYHLSHPLTPRPLHFSRNRYLRHWTIHRAWMLFLRKRRWAEERELERQYMSMRAACEHLRLMDSNGNKVSEEEAGGQGPDAGRLGVKGRDVGRLYRSAMIKRGIWGSVPIEYARMQTDYPSRQGWNHEWTRN
;
A
#
# COMPACT_ATOMS: atom_id res chain seq x y z
N MET A 1 30.11 -32.13 25.57
CA MET A 1 28.68 -31.94 25.85
C MET A 1 27.98 -31.47 24.59
N HIS A 2 27.00 -32.26 24.16
CA HIS A 2 25.91 -32.00 23.22
C HIS A 2 26.16 -31.33 21.84
N LEU A 3 25.98 -32.19 20.84
CA LEU A 3 25.74 -31.92 19.42
C LEU A 3 24.54 -30.96 19.25
N SER A 4 24.72 -29.83 18.58
CA SER A 4 23.61 -28.95 18.21
C SER A 4 23.16 -29.25 16.79
N SER A 5 21.91 -29.70 16.71
CA SER A 5 21.19 -30.08 15.50
C SER A 5 20.72 -28.84 14.74
N PHE A 6 20.98 -28.80 13.44
CA PHE A 6 20.33 -27.86 12.54
C PHE A 6 18.84 -28.27 12.38
N ARG A 7 17.92 -27.46 12.92
CA ARG A 7 16.49 -27.55 12.61
C ARG A 7 16.12 -26.49 11.55
N PRO A 8 15.61 -26.87 10.37
CA PRO A 8 14.91 -25.92 9.50
C PRO A 8 13.50 -25.67 10.03
N VAL A 9 13.16 -24.41 10.31
CA VAL A 9 11.80 -23.97 10.62
C VAL A 9 11.05 -23.78 9.31
N PHE A 10 10.48 -24.86 8.77
CA PHE A 10 9.39 -24.74 7.80
C PHE A 10 8.07 -24.59 8.58
N ARG A 11 7.50 -23.38 8.56
CA ARG A 11 6.09 -23.18 8.93
C ARG A 11 5.24 -23.35 7.67
N PRO A 12 4.33 -24.34 7.59
CA PRO A 12 3.31 -24.33 6.56
C PRO A 12 2.31 -23.21 6.86
N PHE A 13 2.18 -22.26 5.94
CA PHE A 13 1.04 -21.33 5.92
C PHE A 13 -0.21 -22.15 5.59
N GLY A 14 -1.11 -22.30 6.57
CA GLY A 14 -2.46 -22.79 6.32
C GLY A 14 -3.24 -21.75 5.52
N ALA A 15 -3.66 -22.10 4.31
CA ALA A 15 -4.53 -21.27 3.50
C ALA A 15 -5.94 -21.30 4.10
N VAL A 16 -6.36 -20.18 4.71
CA VAL A 16 -7.76 -19.96 5.06
C VAL A 16 -8.43 -19.38 3.81
N ALA A 17 -9.24 -20.20 3.14
CA ALA A 17 -10.02 -19.76 1.98
C ALA A 17 -11.13 -18.82 2.44
N SER A 18 -10.91 -17.52 2.27
CA SER A 18 -11.91 -16.48 2.43
C SER A 18 -12.70 -16.33 1.14
N LEU A 19 -13.96 -16.76 1.15
CA LEU A 19 -14.92 -16.57 0.07
C LEU A 19 -15.53 -15.16 0.17
N PHE A 20 -14.97 -14.18 -0.54
CA PHE A 20 -15.68 -12.95 -0.88
C PHE A 20 -15.75 -12.81 -2.40
N ARG A 21 -16.98 -12.95 -2.91
CA ARG A 21 -17.34 -12.79 -4.32
C ARG A 21 -17.82 -11.37 -4.54
N THR A 22 -17.09 -10.58 -5.31
CA THR A 22 -17.57 -9.29 -5.85
C THR A 22 -17.83 -9.41 -7.36
N PRO A 23 -18.87 -8.74 -7.90
CA PRO A 23 -19.13 -8.74 -9.34
C PRO A 23 -18.20 -7.73 -10.03
N THR A 24 -17.42 -8.19 -11.01
CA THR A 24 -16.58 -7.32 -11.86
C THR A 24 -17.26 -7.14 -13.22
N THR A 25 -17.49 -5.88 -13.58
CA THR A 25 -17.90 -5.40 -14.90
C THR A 25 -16.78 -5.66 -15.91
N GLN A 26 -17.11 -6.31 -17.02
CA GLN A 26 -16.14 -6.78 -18.02
C GLN A 26 -15.71 -5.65 -18.96
N CYS A 27 -14.44 -5.25 -18.90
CA CYS A 27 -13.79 -4.53 -20.00
C CYS A 27 -13.39 -5.55 -21.08
N THR A 28 -13.88 -5.35 -22.31
CA THR A 28 -13.49 -6.15 -23.48
C THR A 28 -12.08 -5.76 -23.95
N ALA A 29 -11.07 -6.21 -23.22
CA ALA A 29 -9.73 -6.31 -23.77
C ALA A 29 -9.67 -7.55 -24.66
N THR A 30 -9.13 -7.43 -25.87
CA THR A 30 -8.75 -8.57 -26.72
C THR A 30 -7.74 -9.42 -25.95
N ARG A 31 -8.25 -10.48 -25.29
CA ARG A 31 -7.44 -11.48 -24.60
C ARG A 31 -6.56 -12.15 -25.63
N ILE A 32 -5.26 -11.85 -25.59
CA ILE A 32 -4.24 -12.77 -26.11
C ILE A 32 -4.55 -14.12 -25.44
N PRO A 33 -4.68 -15.23 -26.20
CA PRO A 33 -4.96 -16.52 -25.60
C PRO A 33 -3.90 -16.80 -24.53
N ALA A 34 -4.32 -16.77 -23.27
CA ALA A 34 -3.46 -17.14 -22.17
C ALA A 34 -3.04 -18.58 -22.42
N SER A 35 -1.74 -18.79 -22.65
CA SER A 35 -1.13 -20.11 -22.72
C SER A 35 -1.58 -20.90 -21.49
N THR A 36 -2.53 -21.82 -21.68
CA THR A 36 -2.99 -22.78 -20.66
C THR A 36 -1.95 -23.88 -20.48
N SER A 37 -0.67 -23.51 -20.32
CA SER A 37 0.32 -24.45 -19.85
C SER A 37 0.06 -24.64 -18.36
N SER A 38 -0.47 -25.81 -17.98
CA SER A 38 -0.61 -26.19 -16.57
C SER A 38 0.71 -25.94 -15.86
N PHE A 39 0.70 -25.05 -14.87
CA PHE A 39 1.85 -24.83 -13.99
C PHE A 39 2.04 -26.11 -13.19
N SER A 40 2.93 -26.97 -13.68
CA SER A 40 3.31 -28.21 -13.03
C SER A 40 4.64 -27.96 -12.33
N SER A 41 4.66 -28.13 -11.00
CA SER A 41 5.88 -28.05 -10.19
C SER A 41 6.83 -29.24 -10.43
N THR A 42 6.36 -30.28 -11.13
CA THR A 42 7.16 -31.44 -11.48
C THR A 42 7.74 -31.26 -12.88
N ALA A 43 9.07 -31.31 -12.98
CA ALA A 43 9.75 -31.25 -14.26
C ALA A 43 9.29 -32.42 -15.16
N ARG A 44 8.85 -32.12 -16.40
CA ARG A 44 8.52 -33.15 -17.39
C ARG A 44 9.76 -34.02 -17.63
N LEU A 45 9.66 -35.30 -17.29
CA LEU A 45 10.75 -36.25 -17.50
C LEU A 45 10.90 -36.52 -19.01
N GLU A 46 12.03 -36.12 -19.57
CA GLU A 46 12.35 -36.41 -20.96
C GLU A 46 12.74 -37.88 -21.14
N LYS A 47 12.38 -38.48 -22.28
CA LYS A 47 12.78 -39.85 -22.66
C LYS A 47 14.31 -39.91 -22.70
N ARG A 48 14.93 -40.85 -21.96
CA ARG A 48 16.38 -41.08 -21.97
C ARG A 48 16.86 -41.44 -23.39
N ALA A 49 17.42 -40.47 -24.10
CA ALA A 49 18.17 -40.66 -25.33
C ALA A 49 19.67 -40.62 -25.03
N LYS A 50 20.49 -41.38 -25.77
CA LYS A 50 21.97 -41.42 -25.58
C LYS A 50 22.64 -40.03 -25.65
N LYS A 51 22.00 -39.05 -26.30
CA LYS A 51 22.40 -37.65 -26.34
C LYS A 51 21.12 -36.81 -26.29
N GLY A 52 20.80 -36.26 -25.11
CA GLY A 52 19.62 -35.39 -24.92
C GLY A 52 19.73 -34.09 -25.73
N PRO A 53 18.63 -33.34 -25.91
CA PRO A 53 18.70 -32.02 -26.53
C PRO A 53 19.71 -31.17 -25.74
N GLY A 54 20.65 -30.52 -26.45
CA GLY A 54 21.64 -29.65 -25.83
C GLY A 54 20.96 -28.63 -24.95
N LYS A 55 21.43 -28.48 -23.71
CA LYS A 55 20.85 -27.53 -22.75
C LYS A 55 20.98 -26.12 -23.32
N ASP A 56 19.85 -25.43 -23.52
CA ASP A 56 19.87 -24.06 -24.08
C ASP A 56 20.88 -23.20 -23.29
N PRO A 57 21.89 -22.60 -23.94
CA PRO A 57 22.90 -21.81 -23.26
C PRO A 57 22.29 -20.63 -22.50
N ARG A 58 21.16 -20.07 -22.97
CA ARG A 58 20.43 -18.99 -22.27
C ARG A 58 19.86 -19.49 -20.95
N ILE A 59 19.25 -20.67 -20.93
CA ILE A 59 18.72 -21.29 -19.70
C ILE A 59 19.87 -21.61 -18.74
N THR A 60 21.02 -22.05 -19.25
CA THR A 60 22.21 -22.30 -18.44
C THR A 60 22.75 -21.00 -17.83
N ASN A 61 22.80 -19.91 -18.61
CA ASN A 61 23.23 -18.61 -18.12
C ASN A 61 22.27 -18.01 -17.09
N ILE A 62 20.96 -18.14 -17.32
CA ILE A 62 19.92 -17.76 -16.35
C ILE A 62 20.10 -18.55 -15.04
N ARG A 63 20.27 -19.87 -15.11
CA ARG A 63 20.52 -20.70 -13.91
C ARG A 63 21.81 -20.30 -13.20
N TYR A 64 22.86 -20.01 -13.95
CA TYR A 64 24.13 -19.56 -13.40
C TYR A 64 24.00 -18.23 -12.65
N HIS A 65 23.29 -17.25 -13.20
CA HIS A 65 23.08 -15.94 -12.55
C HIS A 65 22.07 -15.97 -11.40
N LEU A 66 21.07 -16.85 -11.44
CA LEU A 66 20.09 -17.00 -10.35
C LEU A 66 20.65 -17.78 -9.15
N SER A 67 21.42 -18.84 -9.39
CA SER A 67 21.99 -19.70 -8.34
C SER A 67 23.51 -19.71 -8.44
N HIS A 68 24.10 -18.51 -8.38
CA HIS A 68 25.54 -18.36 -8.52
C HIS A 68 26.26 -18.77 -7.22
N PRO A 69 27.20 -19.74 -7.24
CA PRO A 69 27.85 -20.24 -6.04
C PRO A 69 28.91 -19.30 -5.45
N LEU A 70 29.35 -18.25 -6.16
CA LEU A 70 30.31 -17.26 -5.64
C LEU A 70 29.61 -16.17 -4.81
N THR A 71 28.84 -16.58 -3.80
CA THR A 71 28.42 -15.64 -2.76
C THR A 71 29.61 -15.32 -1.86
N PRO A 72 29.89 -14.04 -1.54
CA PRO A 72 30.99 -13.70 -0.66
C PRO A 72 30.79 -14.35 0.71
N ARG A 73 31.89 -14.65 1.40
CA ARG A 73 31.84 -15.18 2.76
C ARG A 73 31.16 -14.16 3.70
N PRO A 74 30.49 -14.61 4.77
CA PRO A 74 29.95 -13.71 5.78
C PRO A 74 31.00 -12.74 6.31
N LEU A 75 30.57 -11.51 6.59
CA LEU A 75 31.46 -10.43 6.98
C LEU A 75 31.90 -10.59 8.44
N HIS A 76 33.21 -10.71 8.67
CA HIS A 76 33.80 -10.75 10.01
C HIS A 76 34.37 -9.38 10.38
N PHE A 77 33.88 -8.81 11.48
CA PHE A 77 34.37 -7.53 11.99
C PHE A 77 35.30 -7.71 13.19
N SER A 78 36.33 -6.87 13.27
CA SER A 78 37.08 -6.68 14.51
C SER A 78 36.21 -5.97 15.55
N ARG A 79 36.57 -6.08 16.84
CA ARG A 79 35.79 -5.53 17.97
C ARG A 79 35.41 -4.06 17.77
N ASN A 80 36.37 -3.18 17.46
CA ASN A 80 36.10 -1.75 17.26
C ASN A 80 35.19 -1.48 16.05
N ARG A 81 35.36 -2.24 14.96
CA ARG A 81 34.50 -2.11 13.77
C ARG A 81 33.07 -2.57 14.06
N TYR A 82 32.92 -3.67 14.78
CA TYR A 82 31.63 -4.19 15.22
C TYR A 82 30.89 -3.18 16.10
N LEU A 83 31.58 -2.57 17.08
CA LEU A 83 30.98 -1.56 17.95
C LEU A 83 30.53 -0.32 17.16
N ARG A 84 31.34 0.18 16.21
CA ARG A 84 30.94 1.29 15.33
C ARG A 84 29.68 0.95 14.53
N HIS A 85 29.66 -0.24 13.91
CA HIS A 85 28.49 -0.71 13.16
C HIS A 85 27.25 -0.79 14.05
N TRP A 86 27.38 -1.36 15.26
CA TRP A 86 26.30 -1.49 16.21
C TRP A 86 25.72 -0.13 16.63
N THR A 87 26.59 0.85 16.92
CA THR A 87 26.17 2.19 17.29
C THR A 87 25.43 2.89 16.15
N ILE A 88 25.95 2.82 14.93
CA ILE A 88 25.30 3.40 13.73
C ILE A 88 23.93 2.75 13.51
N HIS A 89 23.85 1.42 13.56
CA HIS A 89 22.61 0.68 13.38
C HIS A 89 21.56 1.08 14.44
N ARG A 90 21.97 1.19 15.70
CA ARG A 90 21.08 1.55 16.80
C ARG A 90 20.61 3.00 16.70
N ALA A 91 21.50 3.93 16.34
CA ALA A 91 21.14 5.31 16.07
C ALA A 91 20.16 5.43 14.89
N TRP A 92 20.37 4.66 13.82
CA TRP A 92 19.45 4.59 12.68
C TRP A 92 18.07 4.08 13.08
N MET A 93 17.99 3.00 13.89
CA MET A 93 16.71 2.50 14.40
C MET A 93 15.97 3.54 15.25
N LEU A 94 16.68 4.31 16.08
CA LEU A 94 16.10 5.41 16.85
C LEU A 94 15.59 6.53 15.95
N PHE A 95 16.36 6.90 14.93
CA PHE A 95 15.96 7.89 13.94
C PHE A 95 14.69 7.48 13.20
N LEU A 96 14.61 6.23 12.72
CA LEU A 96 13.41 5.71 12.06
C LEU A 96 12.19 5.71 12.99
N ARG A 97 12.37 5.34 14.27
CA ARG A 97 11.28 5.42 15.27
C ARG A 97 10.78 6.85 15.44
N LYS A 98 11.69 7.82 15.57
CA LYS A 98 11.35 9.23 15.69
C LYS A 98 10.61 9.75 14.45
N ARG A 99 11.03 9.35 13.24
CA ARG A 99 10.35 9.70 11.99
C ARG A 99 8.93 9.16 11.95
N ARG A 100 8.74 7.86 12.25
CA ARG A 100 7.41 7.26 12.28
C ARG A 100 6.49 7.96 13.28
N TRP A 101 6.97 8.25 14.48
CA TRP A 101 6.18 8.99 15.47
C TRP A 101 5.84 10.42 15.02
N ALA A 102 6.73 11.08 14.27
CA ALA A 102 6.43 12.39 13.71
C ALA A 102 5.35 12.30 12.63
N GLU A 103 5.44 11.30 11.74
CA GLU A 103 4.44 11.01 10.70
C GLU A 103 3.07 10.67 11.32
N GLU A 104 3.04 9.81 12.35
CA GLU A 104 1.82 9.45 13.08
C GLU A 104 1.17 10.68 13.73
N ARG A 105 1.93 11.52 14.44
CA ARG A 105 1.39 12.76 15.04
C ARG A 105 0.92 13.76 14.00
N GLU A 106 1.59 13.83 12.86
CA GLU A 106 1.20 14.69 11.76
C GLU A 106 -0.15 14.26 11.18
N LEU A 107 -0.35 12.96 10.99
CA LEU A 107 -1.63 12.36 10.59
C LEU A 107 -2.72 12.56 11.65
N GLU A 108 -2.41 12.38 12.93
CA GLU A 108 -3.32 12.65 14.04
C GLU A 108 -3.76 14.12 14.03
N ARG A 109 -2.83 15.06 13.84
CA ARG A 109 -3.13 16.49 13.76
C ARG A 109 -4.04 16.81 12.56
N GLN A 110 -3.78 16.24 11.38
CA GLN A 110 -4.65 16.38 10.20
C GLN A 110 -6.04 15.82 10.49
N TYR A 111 -6.13 14.63 11.09
CA TYR A 111 -7.39 14.00 11.46
C TYR A 111 -8.18 14.84 12.46
N MET A 112 -7.55 15.34 13.53
CA MET A 112 -8.20 16.18 14.53
C MET A 112 -8.69 17.49 13.92
N SER A 113 -7.92 18.10 13.02
CA SER A 113 -8.33 19.30 12.28
C SER A 113 -9.56 19.02 11.40
N MET A 114 -9.53 17.94 10.62
CA MET A 114 -10.66 17.52 9.78
C MET A 114 -11.90 17.22 10.62
N ARG A 115 -11.74 16.54 11.77
CA ARG A 115 -12.82 16.22 12.70
C ARG A 115 -13.46 17.48 13.25
N ALA A 116 -12.66 18.44 13.72
CA ALA A 116 -13.15 19.70 14.24
C ALA A 116 -13.92 20.51 13.16
N ALA A 117 -13.41 20.53 11.93
CA ALA A 117 -14.10 21.17 10.81
C ALA A 117 -15.44 20.49 10.48
N CYS A 118 -15.49 19.15 10.53
CA CYS A 118 -16.72 18.39 10.28
C CYS A 118 -17.76 18.60 11.40
N GLU A 119 -17.35 18.64 12.66
CA GLU A 119 -18.25 19.00 13.77
C GLU A 119 -18.79 20.42 13.62
N HIS A 120 -17.95 21.36 13.18
CA HIS A 120 -18.41 22.70 12.86
C HIS A 120 -19.48 22.70 11.76
N LEU A 121 -19.30 21.94 10.68
CA LEU A 121 -20.31 21.80 9.61
C LEU A 121 -21.60 21.14 10.11
N ARG A 122 -21.51 20.25 11.10
CA ARG A 122 -22.68 19.57 11.68
C ARG A 122 -23.57 20.54 12.44
N LEU A 123 -22.96 21.50 13.14
CA LEU A 123 -23.64 22.52 13.94
C LEU A 123 -23.97 23.80 13.16
N MET A 124 -23.57 23.89 11.90
CA MET A 124 -23.78 25.09 11.08
C MET A 124 -25.20 25.11 10.50
N ASP A 125 -25.85 26.28 10.56
CA ASP A 125 -27.10 26.56 9.86
C ASP A 125 -26.89 26.99 8.40
N SER A 126 -28.00 27.29 7.71
CA SER A 126 -28.02 27.84 6.35
C SER A 126 -27.22 29.15 6.21
N ASN A 127 -27.17 29.95 7.27
CA ASN A 127 -26.65 31.31 7.26
C ASN A 127 -25.19 31.36 7.72
N GLY A 128 -24.59 30.20 8.01
CA GLY A 128 -23.20 30.08 8.46
C GLY A 128 -23.00 30.26 9.96
N ASN A 129 -24.08 30.41 10.74
CA ASN A 129 -24.02 30.56 12.19
C ASN A 129 -23.98 29.19 12.88
N LYS A 130 -23.31 29.14 14.04
CA LYS A 130 -23.27 27.94 14.88
C LYS A 130 -24.56 27.83 15.69
N VAL A 131 -25.12 26.63 15.68
CA VAL A 131 -26.29 26.22 16.45
C VAL A 131 -25.83 25.35 17.62
N SER A 132 -26.57 25.38 18.73
CA SER A 132 -26.31 24.51 19.89
C SER A 132 -26.44 23.03 19.50
N GLU A 133 -25.76 22.13 20.22
CA GLU A 133 -25.79 20.70 19.88
C GLU A 133 -27.19 20.08 20.02
N GLU A 134 -27.99 20.61 20.94
CA GLU A 134 -29.37 20.18 21.20
C GLU A 134 -30.30 20.50 20.03
N GLU A 135 -30.13 21.68 19.42
CA GLU A 135 -30.93 22.15 18.28
C GLU A 135 -30.52 21.48 16.96
N ALA A 136 -29.27 21.03 16.83
CA ALA A 136 -28.73 20.44 15.61
C ALA A 136 -29.21 18.99 15.36
N GLY A 137 -29.64 18.30 16.40
CA GLY A 137 -30.10 16.90 16.32
C GLY A 137 -28.96 15.87 16.30
N GLY A 138 -29.32 14.61 16.06
CA GLY A 138 -28.44 13.45 16.15
C GLY A 138 -27.48 13.28 14.97
N GLN A 139 -26.43 12.48 15.16
CA GLN A 139 -25.48 12.16 14.09
C GLN A 139 -26.08 11.19 13.08
N GLY A 140 -25.99 11.48 11.77
CA GLY A 140 -26.33 10.53 10.71
C GLY A 140 -27.18 11.11 9.57
N PRO A 141 -27.41 10.35 8.50
CA PRO A 141 -28.20 10.78 7.34
C PRO A 141 -29.72 10.60 7.52
N ASP A 142 -30.16 9.91 8.58
CA ASP A 142 -31.56 9.52 8.78
C ASP A 142 -32.46 10.72 9.11
N ALA A 143 -33.60 10.81 8.45
CA ALA A 143 -34.56 11.91 8.64
C ALA A 143 -35.13 11.97 10.07
N GLY A 144 -35.17 10.85 10.80
CA GLY A 144 -35.64 10.80 12.18
C GLY A 144 -34.66 11.36 13.22
N ARG A 145 -33.44 11.76 12.82
CA ARG A 145 -32.43 12.36 13.70
C ARG A 145 -32.32 13.89 13.54
N LEU A 146 -33.15 14.50 12.69
CA LEU A 146 -33.13 15.94 12.45
C LEU A 146 -33.59 16.71 13.69
N GLY A 147 -32.88 17.78 14.04
CA GLY A 147 -33.22 18.66 15.16
C GLY A 147 -34.37 19.63 14.84
N VAL A 148 -34.63 20.56 15.75
CA VAL A 148 -35.77 21.50 15.70
C VAL A 148 -35.76 22.34 14.42
N LYS A 149 -34.57 22.74 13.95
CA LYS A 149 -34.37 23.52 12.71
C LYS A 149 -34.35 22.65 11.44
N GLY A 150 -34.76 21.39 11.53
CA GLY A 150 -34.98 20.51 10.40
C GLY A 150 -33.72 20.23 9.57
N ARG A 151 -33.87 20.23 8.23
CA ARG A 151 -32.80 19.86 7.29
C ARG A 151 -31.77 20.95 7.05
N ASP A 152 -31.98 22.17 7.50
CA ASP A 152 -31.06 23.27 7.21
C ASP A 152 -29.77 23.17 8.02
N VAL A 153 -29.88 22.73 9.27
CA VAL A 153 -28.71 22.46 10.13
C VAL A 153 -28.03 21.17 9.68
N GLY A 154 -26.70 21.21 9.56
CA GLY A 154 -25.89 20.05 9.18
C GLY A 154 -26.04 19.59 7.72
N ARG A 155 -26.69 20.38 6.84
CA ARG A 155 -26.85 20.05 5.41
C ARG A 155 -25.51 19.86 4.70
N LEU A 156 -24.56 20.76 4.94
CA LEU A 156 -23.21 20.71 4.37
C LEU A 156 -22.44 19.50 4.90
N TYR A 157 -22.56 19.20 6.20
CA TYR A 157 -21.97 18.01 6.81
C TYR A 157 -22.46 16.72 6.13
N ARG A 158 -23.79 16.55 5.98
CA ARG A 158 -24.34 15.37 5.30
C ARG A 158 -23.84 15.24 3.87
N SER A 159 -23.72 16.36 3.15
CA SER A 159 -23.20 16.40 1.77
C SER A 159 -21.72 16.00 1.71
N ALA A 160 -20.89 16.50 2.64
CA ALA A 160 -19.46 16.18 2.73
C ALA A 160 -19.19 14.72 3.11
N MET A 161 -20.10 14.08 3.86
CA MET A 161 -19.98 12.67 4.24
C MET A 161 -20.33 11.70 3.10
N ILE A 162 -20.94 12.17 2.00
CA ILE A 162 -21.27 11.33 0.84
C ILE A 162 -19.99 10.84 0.15
N LYS A 163 -19.83 9.52 0.03
CA LYS A 163 -18.64 8.90 -0.59
C LYS A 163 -18.80 8.54 -2.08
N ARG A 164 -19.48 9.41 -2.85
CA ARG A 164 -19.71 9.18 -4.30
C ARG A 164 -18.41 9.27 -5.09
N GLY A 165 -18.10 8.25 -5.89
CA GLY A 165 -16.92 8.22 -6.77
C GLY A 165 -15.56 8.05 -6.06
N ILE A 166 -15.54 7.98 -4.72
CA ILE A 166 -14.28 7.91 -3.94
C ILE A 166 -13.59 6.56 -4.07
N TRP A 167 -14.36 5.49 -4.30
CA TRP A 167 -13.82 4.16 -4.55
C TRP A 167 -13.26 3.98 -5.97
N GLY A 168 -13.27 5.04 -6.78
CA GLY A 168 -12.49 5.11 -8.02
C GLY A 168 -10.99 5.34 -7.74
N SER A 169 -10.21 5.51 -8.81
CA SER A 169 -8.78 5.85 -8.71
C SER A 169 -8.56 7.35 -8.58
N VAL A 170 -7.42 7.75 -8.00
CA VAL A 170 -6.93 9.13 -8.03
C VAL A 170 -6.47 9.47 -9.46
N PRO A 171 -6.63 10.72 -9.95
CA PRO A 171 -6.09 11.15 -11.24
C PRO A 171 -4.59 10.82 -11.38
N ILE A 172 -4.22 10.20 -12.49
CA ILE A 172 -2.87 9.64 -12.68
C ILE A 172 -1.79 10.73 -12.73
N GLU A 173 -2.13 11.95 -13.11
CA GLU A 173 -1.24 13.10 -13.15
C GLU A 173 -0.79 13.52 -11.74
N TYR A 174 -1.64 13.33 -10.73
CA TYR A 174 -1.31 13.64 -9.33
C TYR A 174 -0.53 12.51 -8.64
N ALA A 175 -0.68 11.27 -9.11
CA ALA A 175 0.02 10.11 -8.56
C ALA A 175 1.51 10.02 -8.98
N ARG A 176 2.07 11.06 -9.61
CA ARG A 176 3.48 11.11 -10.02
C ARG A 176 4.40 11.11 -8.79
N MET A 177 5.38 10.20 -8.80
CA MET A 177 6.37 10.09 -7.73
C MET A 177 7.40 11.23 -7.81
N GLN A 178 7.97 11.60 -6.66
CA GLN A 178 9.07 12.54 -6.60
C GLN A 178 10.32 11.94 -7.30
N THR A 179 10.98 12.75 -8.13
CA THR A 179 12.22 12.39 -8.84
C THR A 179 13.43 13.08 -8.22
N ASP A 180 14.62 12.51 -8.39
CA ASP A 180 15.88 13.09 -7.87
C ASP A 180 16.23 14.43 -8.52
N TYR A 181 15.88 14.60 -9.81
CA TYR A 181 16.07 15.84 -10.56
C TYR A 181 14.76 16.28 -11.22
N PRO A 182 14.48 17.59 -11.32
CA PRO A 182 13.29 18.08 -12.00
C PRO A 182 13.40 17.88 -13.52
N SER A 183 12.25 17.84 -14.20
CA SER A 183 12.20 17.90 -15.66
C SER A 183 12.66 19.26 -16.18
N ARG A 184 13.08 19.31 -17.45
CA ARG A 184 13.51 20.57 -18.12
C ARG A 184 12.43 21.66 -18.06
N GLN A 185 11.17 21.25 -18.22
CA GLN A 185 9.99 22.07 -18.03
C GLN A 185 9.35 21.59 -16.72
N GLY A 186 9.75 22.17 -15.59
CA GLY A 186 9.38 21.68 -14.25
C GLY A 186 7.86 21.73 -13.97
N TRP A 187 7.17 22.73 -14.53
CA TRP A 187 5.72 22.90 -14.43
C TRP A 187 5.12 23.40 -15.75
N ASN A 188 3.92 22.94 -16.10
CA ASN A 188 3.21 23.42 -17.28
C ASN A 188 2.31 24.61 -16.91
N HIS A 189 2.78 25.83 -17.21
CA HIS A 189 2.00 27.06 -17.02
C HIS A 189 0.93 27.29 -18.08
N GLU A 190 1.02 26.61 -19.23
CA GLU A 190 0.11 26.75 -20.38
C GLU A 190 -1.04 25.73 -20.34
N TRP A 191 -1.29 25.10 -19.18
CA TRP A 191 -2.35 24.12 -19.06
C TRP A 191 -3.73 24.75 -19.31
N THR A 192 -4.47 24.21 -20.28
CA THR A 192 -5.84 24.60 -20.61
C THR A 192 -6.78 23.39 -20.56
N ARG A 193 -8.01 23.61 -20.09
CA ARG A 193 -9.08 22.61 -20.13
C ARG A 193 -9.70 22.64 -21.54
N ASN A 194 -9.29 21.71 -22.40
CA ASN A 194 -9.93 21.48 -23.69
C ASN A 194 -11.35 20.93 -23.54
#